data_AF-A0A7C5IRR8-F1
#
_entry.id   AF-A0A7C5IRR8-F1
#
_cell.length_a   1.000
_cell.length_b   1.000
_cell.length_c   1.000
_cell.angle_alpha   90.00
_cell.angle_beta   90.00
_cell.angle_gamma   90.00
#
_symmetry.space_group_name_H-M   'P 1'
#
loop_
_entity.id
_entity.type
_entity.pdbx_description
1 polymer ?
#
loop_
_entity_poly.entity_id
_entity_poly.type
_entity_poly.pdbx_seq_one_letter_code
_entity_poly.pdbx_strand_id
1 'polypeptide(L)'
;MKKSLRFMLVAACLLMLFTGCTDSTSTTPEHGNDNHISANSDPETGGCIRVHSSSDPDALHAYAATTGSANYVKELIFQYLYDFDPETAEMVPVLAKDRAIISDDGLAFTFEIREEAVWDNNNEPITGEDYAFSVKAMLNPISESPHIRGYYSFIKEVQVDPNNKKRFTVLTDEPFFLSEYAVAGFEIVSKKFYDPKGYLDNITIPQILDAETISNNPDLIAFNTDFHSERNKRQPDGVYGSGPYKLDNWTTGSSITLSRKKDWWGYKTGIKSWPFEAYADKIIFKTIPDRSSALQAAAAGEIDVMRDVPGEEFTKFRNDSSNSISRQFNLHTPDSYTYVYIGLNSCPPAGRSPVLKERAVRRALAHLTNVKRIIKSVYNDYGSAIVGPISPHNTNEYNTTLQPIPFDIEKAKSLLEEAGWVDKDGDGVREKMIQGKNTPLEIKFMLPSSSLTAP
;
A
#
# COMPACT_ATOMS: atom_id res chain seq x y z
N MET A 1 -68.50 39.06 -20.49
CA MET A 1 -67.07 38.88 -20.82
C MET A 1 -66.58 37.57 -20.21
N LYS A 2 -65.84 36.80 -21.02
CA LYS A 2 -65.52 35.35 -20.91
C LYS A 2 -64.73 35.02 -19.61
N LYS A 3 -65.28 34.14 -18.74
CA LYS A 3 -65.06 32.66 -18.59
C LYS A 3 -63.74 32.32 -17.87
N SER A 4 -63.72 31.96 -16.58
CA SER A 4 -64.21 30.75 -15.85
C SER A 4 -63.15 29.63 -15.79
N LEU A 5 -62.60 29.21 -14.63
CA LEU A 5 -63.18 28.36 -13.55
C LEU A 5 -63.00 26.85 -13.80
N ARG A 6 -62.66 26.09 -12.72
CA ARG A 6 -62.83 24.62 -12.44
C ARG A 6 -61.72 23.65 -12.89
N PHE A 7 -61.42 22.50 -12.25
CA PHE A 7 -62.02 21.63 -11.19
C PHE A 7 -60.87 20.72 -10.65
N MET A 8 -60.55 20.65 -9.35
CA MET A 8 -60.92 19.64 -8.31
C MET A 8 -60.75 18.12 -8.63
N LEU A 9 -60.11 17.43 -7.68
CA LEU A 9 -60.04 16.00 -7.35
C LEU A 9 -61.21 15.12 -7.84
N VAL A 10 -60.90 13.90 -8.29
CA VAL A 10 -61.64 12.65 -7.94
C VAL A 10 -60.67 11.46 -7.95
N ALA A 11 -60.63 10.74 -6.82
CA ALA A 11 -60.05 9.42 -6.68
C ALA A 11 -61.02 8.34 -7.17
N ALA A 12 -60.53 7.30 -7.83
CA ALA A 12 -61.26 6.04 -8.01
C ALA A 12 -60.30 4.86 -8.06
N CYS A 13 -60.48 3.95 -7.11
CA CYS A 13 -59.82 2.68 -6.94
C CYS A 13 -60.01 1.75 -8.16
N LEU A 14 -58.95 1.03 -8.51
CA LEU A 14 -59.07 -0.32 -9.07
C LEU A 14 -57.97 -1.21 -8.50
N LEU A 15 -58.39 -2.13 -7.62
CA LEU A 15 -57.61 -3.32 -7.26
C LEU A 15 -57.56 -4.25 -8.48
N MET A 16 -56.36 -4.70 -8.84
CA MET A 16 -56.15 -6.04 -9.39
C MET A 16 -55.03 -6.72 -8.62
N LEU A 17 -55.37 -7.91 -8.11
CA LEU A 17 -54.48 -8.86 -7.46
C LEU A 17 -53.55 -9.49 -8.50
N PHE A 18 -52.23 -9.44 -8.26
CA PHE A 18 -51.33 -10.54 -8.60
C PHE A 18 -50.26 -10.65 -7.52
N THR A 19 -50.28 -11.80 -6.84
CA THR A 19 -49.23 -12.34 -5.98
C THR A 19 -48.01 -12.71 -6.82
N GLY A 20 -46.78 -12.46 -6.32
CA GLY A 20 -45.62 -13.22 -6.77
C GLY A 20 -44.26 -12.55 -6.62
N CYS A 21 -43.47 -13.10 -5.68
CA CYS A 21 -42.02 -13.06 -5.56
C CYS A 21 -41.35 -11.82 -4.94
N THR A 22 -40.94 -12.06 -3.70
CA THR A 22 -39.91 -11.41 -2.89
C THR A 22 -38.76 -10.80 -3.69
N ASP A 23 -38.68 -9.47 -3.70
CA ASP A 23 -37.44 -8.76 -3.98
C ASP A 23 -36.54 -8.90 -2.76
N SER A 24 -35.48 -9.69 -2.91
CA SER A 24 -34.34 -9.68 -2.01
C SER A 24 -33.62 -8.34 -2.16
N THR A 25 -34.04 -7.36 -1.36
CA THR A 25 -33.23 -6.18 -1.08
C THR A 25 -31.88 -6.65 -0.57
N SER A 26 -30.83 -6.32 -1.31
CA SER A 26 -29.44 -6.45 -0.88
C SER A 26 -29.25 -5.62 0.38
N THR A 27 -29.34 -6.27 1.53
CA THR A 27 -28.84 -5.74 2.79
C THR A 27 -27.33 -5.62 2.67
N THR A 28 -26.84 -4.38 2.55
CA THR A 28 -25.52 -4.01 3.04
C THR A 28 -25.38 -4.61 4.45
N PRO A 29 -24.29 -5.31 4.79
CA PRO A 29 -24.12 -5.77 6.15
C PRO A 29 -24.09 -4.54 7.05
N GLU A 30 -25.05 -4.42 7.96
CA GLU A 30 -24.97 -3.47 9.06
C GLU A 30 -23.60 -3.64 9.73
N HIS A 31 -22.85 -2.55 9.82
CA HIS A 31 -21.76 -2.44 10.77
C HIS A 31 -22.35 -2.86 12.12
N GLY A 32 -21.88 -4.02 12.62
CA GLY A 32 -22.28 -4.50 13.92
C GLY A 32 -22.04 -3.39 14.91
N ASN A 33 -23.05 -3.12 15.74
CA ASN A 33 -23.00 -2.13 16.79
C ASN A 33 -21.77 -2.42 17.66
N ASP A 34 -20.66 -1.75 17.35
CA ASP A 34 -19.45 -1.79 18.14
C ASP A 34 -19.86 -1.28 19.51
N ASN A 35 -19.80 -2.15 20.51
CA ASN A 35 -19.86 -1.74 21.89
C ASN A 35 -18.64 -0.85 22.10
N HIS A 36 -18.80 0.44 21.81
CA HIS A 36 -17.90 1.50 22.22
C HIS A 36 -17.84 1.41 23.74
N ILE A 37 -16.82 0.73 24.25
CA ILE A 37 -16.26 1.08 25.54
C ILE A 37 -15.98 2.58 25.41
N SER A 38 -16.70 3.39 26.19
CA SER A 38 -16.55 4.84 26.18
C SER A 38 -15.08 5.16 26.47
N ALA A 39 -14.32 5.47 25.41
CA ALA A 39 -12.94 5.91 25.50
C ALA A 39 -12.95 7.34 26.05
N ASN A 40 -13.04 7.45 27.37
CA ASN A 40 -12.93 8.73 28.07
C ASN A 40 -11.84 8.68 29.16
N SER A 41 -10.88 7.75 29.00
CA SER A 41 -9.62 7.75 29.73
C SER A 41 -8.50 8.04 28.73
N ASP A 42 -7.57 8.92 29.09
CA ASP A 42 -6.33 9.10 28.33
C ASP A 42 -5.69 7.71 28.09
N PRO A 43 -5.12 7.46 26.90
CA PRO A 43 -4.52 6.17 26.57
C PRO A 43 -3.38 5.83 27.53
N GLU A 44 -3.41 4.61 28.07
CA GLU A 44 -2.37 4.12 28.98
C GLU A 44 -1.10 3.74 28.21
N THR A 45 0.05 4.28 28.63
CA THR A 45 1.36 3.89 28.10
C THR A 45 1.89 2.66 28.82
N GLY A 46 2.50 1.73 28.07
CA GLY A 46 3.22 0.60 28.63
C GLY A 46 2.87 -0.73 27.97
N GLY A 47 3.38 -1.81 28.54
CA GLY A 47 3.03 -3.17 28.12
C GLY A 47 3.72 -3.63 26.84
N CYS A 48 3.28 -4.77 26.33
CA CYS A 48 3.84 -5.44 25.17
C CYS A 48 2.72 -5.88 24.23
N ILE A 49 2.81 -5.52 22.95
CA ILE A 49 1.88 -5.95 21.91
C ILE A 49 2.56 -7.01 21.04
N ARG A 50 1.92 -8.15 20.84
CA ARG A 50 2.39 -9.25 19.98
C ARG A 50 1.59 -9.26 18.69
N VAL A 51 2.24 -8.93 17.60
CA VAL A 51 1.62 -8.80 16.27
C VAL A 51 1.95 -10.04 15.45
N HIS A 52 0.95 -10.66 14.83
CA HIS A 52 1.18 -11.72 13.85
C HIS A 52 1.87 -11.16 12.60
N SER A 53 2.89 -11.87 12.13
CA SER A 53 3.49 -11.68 10.80
C SER A 53 3.44 -12.99 10.02
N SER A 54 2.93 -12.94 8.78
CA SER A 54 2.85 -14.11 7.89
C SER A 54 4.19 -14.53 7.30
N SER A 55 5.22 -13.70 7.42
CA SER A 55 6.55 -13.96 6.87
C SER A 55 7.63 -13.21 7.64
N ASP A 56 8.86 -13.75 7.63
CA ASP A 56 10.02 -12.99 8.07
C ASP A 56 10.32 -11.91 7.03
N PRO A 57 10.59 -10.66 7.43
CA PRO A 57 11.06 -9.63 6.50
C PRO A 57 12.36 -10.02 5.78
N ASP A 58 12.50 -9.56 4.54
CA ASP A 58 13.74 -9.71 3.76
C ASP A 58 14.87 -8.85 4.34
N ALA A 59 14.56 -7.60 4.67
CA ALA A 59 15.41 -6.68 5.42
C ALA A 59 14.55 -5.65 6.15
N LEU A 60 15.18 -4.81 6.99
CA LEU A 60 14.60 -3.59 7.56
C LEU A 60 15.33 -2.33 7.09
N HIS A 61 16.14 -2.45 6.04
CA HIS A 61 16.80 -1.33 5.40
C HIS A 61 15.78 -0.42 4.70
N ALA A 62 15.91 0.90 4.87
CA ALA A 62 14.97 1.90 4.36
C ALA A 62 14.59 1.68 2.88
N TYR A 63 15.59 1.44 2.01
CA TYR A 63 15.39 1.41 0.56
C TYR A 63 15.61 0.05 -0.12
N ALA A 64 16.02 -0.98 0.62
CA ALA A 64 16.33 -2.29 0.04
C ALA A 64 15.28 -3.36 0.40
N ALA A 65 14.51 -3.15 1.47
CA ALA A 65 13.43 -4.05 1.84
C ALA A 65 12.27 -3.94 0.85
N THR A 66 11.69 -5.08 0.45
CA THR A 66 10.64 -5.18 -0.57
C THR A 66 9.38 -5.87 -0.06
N THR A 67 9.45 -6.55 1.08
CA THR A 67 8.34 -7.34 1.61
C THR A 67 7.34 -6.50 2.41
N GLY A 68 6.04 -6.83 2.32
CA GLY A 68 5.02 -6.15 3.13
C GLY A 68 5.25 -6.32 4.65
N SER A 69 5.77 -7.48 5.09
CA SER A 69 6.14 -7.69 6.49
C SER A 69 7.28 -6.78 6.95
N ALA A 70 8.21 -6.38 6.05
CA ALA A 70 9.20 -5.37 6.37
C ALA A 70 8.56 -4.00 6.59
N ASN A 71 7.62 -3.60 5.74
CA ASN A 71 7.01 -2.27 5.80
C ASN A 71 6.27 -2.02 7.12
N TYR A 72 5.51 -3.00 7.62
CA TYR A 72 4.83 -2.88 8.93
C TYR A 72 5.79 -2.64 10.11
N VAL A 73 7.02 -3.12 10.00
CA VAL A 73 8.06 -2.90 11.02
C VAL A 73 8.77 -1.58 10.76
N LYS A 74 9.10 -1.27 9.49
CA LYS A 74 9.83 -0.07 9.08
C LYS A 74 9.06 1.21 9.39
N GLU A 75 7.75 1.25 9.18
CA GLU A 75 6.90 2.42 9.46
C GLU A 75 6.93 2.85 10.94
N LEU A 76 7.32 1.94 11.85
CA LEU A 76 7.51 2.25 13.27
C LEU A 76 8.92 2.79 13.60
N ILE A 77 9.88 2.60 12.69
CA ILE A 77 11.30 2.94 12.85
C ILE A 77 11.67 4.19 12.06
N PHE A 78 11.19 4.33 10.83
CA PHE A 78 11.49 5.43 9.91
C PHE A 78 10.28 6.35 9.78
N GLN A 79 10.51 7.61 9.39
CA GLN A 79 9.44 8.55 9.09
C GLN A 79 9.71 9.27 7.77
N TYR A 80 8.62 9.80 7.22
CA TYR A 80 8.51 10.48 5.94
C TYR A 80 8.37 11.99 6.16
N LEU A 81 8.44 12.81 5.10
CA LEU A 81 7.99 14.19 5.21
C LEU A 81 6.48 14.25 5.41
N TYR A 82 5.74 13.47 4.61
CA TYR A 82 4.29 13.30 4.68
C TYR A 82 3.90 11.83 4.82
N ASP A 83 2.74 11.61 5.40
CA ASP A 83 2.09 10.30 5.47
C ASP A 83 0.58 10.48 5.24
N PHE A 84 -0.21 9.42 5.21
CA PHE A 84 -1.66 9.49 5.05
C PHE A 84 -2.41 9.13 6.32
N ASP A 85 -3.28 10.03 6.76
CA ASP A 85 -4.17 9.75 7.88
C ASP A 85 -4.99 8.48 7.59
N PRO A 86 -4.93 7.46 8.47
CA PRO A 86 -5.54 6.17 8.19
C PRO A 86 -7.08 6.21 8.19
N GLU A 87 -7.70 7.24 8.78
CA GLU A 87 -9.16 7.40 8.83
C GLU A 87 -9.66 8.25 7.65
N THR A 88 -9.00 9.38 7.37
CA THR A 88 -9.46 10.32 6.34
C THR A 88 -8.83 10.07 4.97
N ALA A 89 -7.75 9.29 4.91
CA ALA A 89 -6.89 9.11 3.73
C ALA A 89 -6.27 10.43 3.20
N GLU A 90 -6.29 11.49 4.01
CA GLU A 90 -5.69 12.75 3.65
C GLU A 90 -4.18 12.74 3.94
N MET A 91 -3.42 13.38 3.06
CA MET A 91 -1.98 13.53 3.23
C MET A 91 -1.68 14.57 4.33
N VAL A 92 -0.99 14.14 5.37
CA VAL A 92 -0.66 14.93 6.57
C VAL A 92 0.85 15.15 6.75
N PRO A 93 1.28 16.34 7.21
CA PRO A 93 2.69 16.61 7.51
C PRO A 93 3.23 15.86 8.73
N VAL A 94 4.33 15.12 8.56
CA VAL A 94 5.03 14.35 9.60
C VAL A 94 6.34 15.01 10.00
N LEU A 95 7.45 14.76 9.29
CA LEU A 95 8.70 15.50 9.54
C LEU A 95 8.60 16.93 9.02
N ALA A 96 7.86 17.14 7.94
CA ALA A 96 7.53 18.47 7.46
C ALA A 96 6.60 19.17 8.46
N LYS A 97 6.81 20.47 8.63
CA LYS A 97 6.00 21.33 9.49
C LYS A 97 4.60 21.54 8.91
N ASP A 98 4.53 21.76 7.61
CA ASP A 98 3.33 22.04 6.83
C ASP A 98 3.42 21.36 5.44
N ARG A 99 2.33 21.46 4.66
CA ARG A 99 2.32 21.11 3.23
C ARG A 99 3.28 22.01 2.43
N ALA A 100 3.69 21.57 1.24
CA ALA A 100 4.78 22.19 0.51
C ALA A 100 4.28 23.48 -0.12
N ILE A 101 5.14 24.49 -0.18
CA ILE A 101 4.89 25.63 -1.07
C ILE A 101 5.30 25.17 -2.46
N ILE A 102 4.32 25.01 -3.35
CA ILE A 102 4.50 24.55 -4.73
C ILE A 102 4.60 25.78 -5.63
N SER A 103 5.59 25.82 -6.52
CA SER A 103 5.71 26.87 -7.53
C SER A 103 4.57 26.84 -8.56
N ASP A 104 4.31 27.96 -9.23
CA ASP A 104 3.25 28.09 -10.23
C ASP A 104 3.37 27.09 -11.40
N ASP A 105 4.60 26.67 -11.73
CA ASP A 105 4.88 25.68 -12.77
C ASP A 105 4.80 24.22 -12.28
N GLY A 106 4.62 24.00 -10.97
CA GLY A 106 4.56 22.67 -10.36
C GLY A 106 5.89 21.92 -10.30
N LEU A 107 7.02 22.60 -10.49
CA LEU A 107 8.36 21.99 -10.59
C LEU A 107 9.26 22.22 -9.36
N ALA A 108 8.82 23.05 -8.41
CA ALA A 108 9.56 23.32 -7.19
C ALA A 108 8.66 23.13 -5.96
N PHE A 109 9.18 22.39 -4.98
CA PHE A 109 8.49 22.07 -3.72
C PHE A 109 9.35 22.52 -2.55
N THR A 110 8.93 23.59 -1.87
CA THR A 110 9.64 24.09 -0.68
C THR A 110 9.03 23.53 0.59
N PHE A 111 9.89 22.94 1.42
CA PHE A 111 9.55 22.35 2.71
C PHE A 111 10.31 23.06 3.84
N GLU A 112 9.75 22.96 5.04
CA GLU A 112 10.42 23.27 6.31
C GLU A 112 10.20 22.10 7.26
N ILE A 113 11.28 21.54 7.80
CA ILE A 113 11.21 20.46 8.80
C ILE A 113 10.81 21.05 10.15
N ARG A 114 9.98 20.32 10.90
CA ARG A 114 9.58 20.68 12.27
C ARG A 114 10.78 21.00 13.15
N GLU A 115 10.64 22.00 14.03
CA GLU A 115 11.71 22.41 14.93
C GLU A 115 12.07 21.30 15.93
N GLU A 116 11.06 20.57 16.38
CA GLU A 116 11.16 19.47 17.33
C GLU A 116 11.92 18.27 16.75
N ALA A 117 11.92 18.10 15.42
CA ALA A 117 12.47 16.92 14.76
C ALA A 117 14.00 16.84 14.92
N VAL A 118 14.43 15.85 15.69
CA VAL A 118 15.83 15.55 16.02
C VAL A 118 16.09 14.04 15.96
N TRP A 119 17.34 13.69 15.69
CA TRP A 119 17.86 12.32 15.79
C TRP A 119 18.07 11.94 17.27
N ASP A 120 17.54 10.80 17.73
CA ASP A 120 17.54 10.43 19.15
C ASP A 120 18.92 9.99 19.69
N ASN A 121 19.87 9.62 18.82
CA ASN A 121 21.21 9.22 19.24
C ASN A 121 22.08 10.38 19.74
N ASN A 122 21.86 11.61 19.23
CA ASN A 122 22.71 12.77 19.50
C ASN A 122 21.94 14.09 19.65
N ASN A 123 20.61 14.05 19.52
CA ASN A 123 19.72 15.22 19.55
C ASN A 123 20.08 16.30 18.51
N GLU A 124 20.73 15.90 17.40
CA GLU A 124 20.98 16.80 16.28
C GLU A 124 19.68 17.00 15.47
N PRO A 125 19.44 18.23 14.96
CA PRO A 125 18.29 18.50 14.12
C PRO A 125 18.26 17.61 12.87
N ILE A 126 17.07 17.12 12.52
CA ILE A 126 16.81 16.61 11.17
C ILE A 126 16.73 17.81 10.23
N THR A 127 17.45 17.75 9.10
CA THR A 127 17.65 18.89 8.19
C THR A 127 17.40 18.54 6.71
N GLY A 128 17.36 19.55 5.85
CA GLY A 128 17.36 19.36 4.39
C GLY A 128 18.62 18.65 3.87
N GLU A 129 19.72 18.62 4.63
CA GLU A 129 20.91 17.83 4.27
C GLU A 129 20.64 16.32 4.40
N ASP A 130 19.86 15.89 5.40
CA ASP A 130 19.42 14.50 5.55
C ASP A 130 18.44 14.11 4.42
N TYR A 131 17.55 15.03 4.04
CA TYR A 131 16.67 14.83 2.88
C TYR A 131 17.48 14.71 1.58
N ALA A 132 18.41 15.63 1.31
CA ALA A 132 19.26 15.58 0.13
C ALA A 132 20.09 14.28 0.08
N PHE A 133 20.64 13.85 1.22
CA PHE A 133 21.31 12.56 1.35
C PHE A 133 20.38 11.39 1.04
N SER A 134 19.17 11.39 1.57
CA SER A 134 18.16 10.35 1.35
C SER A 134 17.82 10.19 -0.13
N VAL A 135 17.63 11.31 -0.85
CA VAL A 135 17.42 11.31 -2.31
C VAL A 135 18.62 10.71 -3.05
N LYS A 136 19.85 11.13 -2.71
CA LYS A 136 21.08 10.59 -3.34
C LYS A 136 21.21 9.08 -3.12
N ALA A 137 21.00 8.62 -1.88
CA ALA A 137 21.11 7.20 -1.52
C ALA A 137 20.06 6.32 -2.22
N MET A 138 18.84 6.83 -2.37
CA MET A 138 17.75 6.17 -3.08
C MET A 138 17.99 6.12 -4.60
N LEU A 139 18.46 7.23 -5.19
CA LEU A 139 18.70 7.36 -6.63
C LEU A 139 20.01 6.71 -7.10
N ASN A 140 20.91 6.36 -6.19
CA ASN A 140 22.18 5.72 -6.49
C ASN A 140 22.00 4.52 -7.46
N PRO A 141 22.61 4.54 -8.66
CA PRO A 141 22.36 3.56 -9.70
C PRO A 141 22.79 2.13 -9.35
N ILE A 142 23.74 1.98 -8.43
CA ILE A 142 24.25 0.69 -7.96
C ILE A 142 23.63 0.23 -6.62
N SER A 143 22.68 1.02 -6.09
CA SER A 143 21.91 0.72 -4.88
C SER A 143 20.95 -0.45 -5.06
N GLU A 144 20.70 -1.21 -3.99
CA GLU A 144 19.69 -2.29 -3.93
C GLU A 144 18.23 -1.77 -3.90
N SER A 145 17.99 -0.57 -4.44
CA SER A 145 16.69 0.10 -4.56
C SER A 145 16.06 0.13 -5.97
N PRO A 146 16.33 -0.80 -6.92
CA PRO A 146 15.87 -0.64 -8.30
C PRO A 146 14.34 -0.66 -8.45
N HIS A 147 13.63 -1.25 -7.48
CA HIS A 147 12.18 -1.34 -7.44
C HIS A 147 11.48 -0.01 -7.13
N ILE A 148 12.16 0.92 -6.44
CA ILE A 148 11.62 2.26 -6.14
C ILE A 148 12.26 3.38 -6.97
N ARG A 149 13.50 3.22 -7.43
CA ARG A 149 14.31 4.30 -8.04
C ARG A 149 13.60 5.06 -9.15
N GLY A 150 12.90 4.35 -10.03
CA GLY A 150 12.21 4.94 -11.18
C GLY A 150 11.08 5.90 -10.80
N TYR A 151 10.50 5.78 -9.60
CA TYR A 151 9.47 6.70 -9.13
C TYR A 151 10.02 8.08 -8.72
N TYR A 152 11.33 8.19 -8.48
CA TYR A 152 11.95 9.39 -7.90
C TYR A 152 12.98 10.06 -8.83
N SER A 153 13.28 9.49 -9.99
CA SER A 153 14.30 10.01 -10.92
C SER A 153 13.98 11.37 -11.56
N PHE A 154 12.74 11.84 -11.38
CA PHE A 154 12.30 13.18 -11.77
C PHE A 154 12.85 14.28 -10.83
N ILE A 155 13.30 13.93 -9.62
CA ILE A 155 13.98 14.85 -8.71
C ILE A 155 15.39 15.15 -9.23
N LYS A 156 15.69 16.42 -9.51
CA LYS A 156 16.98 16.83 -10.10
C LYS A 156 17.90 17.53 -9.12
N GLU A 157 17.34 18.22 -8.14
CA GLU A 157 18.12 19.01 -7.20
C GLU A 157 17.40 19.17 -5.87
N VAL A 158 18.19 19.31 -4.81
CA VAL A 158 17.72 19.74 -3.49
C VAL A 158 18.57 20.91 -3.05
N GLN A 159 17.92 22.06 -2.83
CA GLN A 159 18.54 23.29 -2.41
C GLN A 159 18.22 23.56 -0.94
N VAL A 160 19.18 23.27 -0.06
CA VAL A 160 19.06 23.58 1.37
C VAL A 160 19.33 25.06 1.59
N ASP A 161 18.47 25.73 2.35
CA ASP A 161 18.62 27.15 2.68
C ASP A 161 19.87 27.35 3.56
N PRO A 162 20.84 28.17 3.15
CA PRO A 162 22.09 28.36 3.89
C PRO A 162 21.89 29.04 5.25
N ASN A 163 20.77 29.76 5.44
CA ASN A 163 20.45 30.45 6.69
C ASN A 163 19.50 29.64 7.58
N ASN A 164 18.80 28.64 7.02
CA ASN A 164 17.94 27.74 7.76
C ASN A 164 18.05 26.32 7.20
N LYS A 165 18.90 25.48 7.81
CA LYS A 165 19.11 24.09 7.34
C LYS A 165 17.85 23.21 7.38
N LYS A 166 16.80 23.58 8.11
CA LYS A 166 15.51 22.87 8.10
C LYS A 166 14.64 23.21 6.89
N ARG A 167 14.94 24.30 6.19
CA ARG A 167 14.21 24.74 4.99
C ARG A 167 14.98 24.34 3.73
N PHE A 168 14.27 23.78 2.75
CA PHE A 168 14.87 23.36 1.49
C PHE A 168 13.84 23.33 0.36
N THR A 169 14.32 23.43 -0.88
CA THR A 169 13.50 23.33 -2.10
C THR A 169 13.94 22.13 -2.92
N VAL A 170 12.97 21.29 -3.31
CA VAL A 170 13.16 20.15 -4.21
C VAL A 170 12.78 20.59 -5.62
N LEU A 171 13.68 20.44 -6.58
CA LEU A 171 13.45 20.78 -7.99
C LEU A 171 13.26 19.52 -8.84
N THR A 172 12.27 19.55 -9.71
CA THR A 172 11.89 18.43 -10.59
C THR A 172 11.90 18.87 -12.06
N ASP A 173 12.03 17.93 -13.01
CA ASP A 173 12.08 18.25 -14.46
C ASP A 173 10.73 18.20 -15.17
N GLU A 174 9.75 17.48 -14.63
CA GLU A 174 8.40 17.41 -15.19
C GLU A 174 7.32 17.44 -14.09
N PRO A 175 6.14 18.03 -14.37
CA PRO A 175 5.02 17.95 -13.45
C PRO A 175 4.44 16.52 -13.52
N PHE A 176 4.46 15.83 -12.40
CA PHE A 176 3.86 14.52 -12.22
C PHE A 176 2.65 14.65 -11.29
N PHE A 177 1.54 13.96 -11.59
CA PHE A 177 0.30 14.13 -10.83
C PHE A 177 0.43 13.70 -9.36
N LEU A 178 1.43 12.87 -9.03
CA LEU A 178 1.78 12.53 -7.65
C LEU A 178 3.06 13.23 -7.18
N SER A 179 3.54 14.30 -7.86
CA SER A 179 4.83 14.95 -7.53
C SER A 179 4.94 15.29 -6.06
N GLU A 180 3.91 15.94 -5.48
CA GLU A 180 3.95 16.34 -4.07
C GLU A 180 4.09 15.14 -3.13
N TYR A 181 3.36 14.06 -3.39
CA TYR A 181 3.51 12.83 -2.63
C TYR A 181 4.88 12.19 -2.87
N ALA A 182 5.32 12.10 -4.11
CA ALA A 182 6.58 11.47 -4.48
C ALA A 182 7.81 12.22 -3.93
N VAL A 183 7.76 13.54 -3.78
CA VAL A 183 8.87 14.27 -3.11
C VAL A 183 8.80 14.20 -1.58
N ALA A 184 7.76 13.59 -0.99
CA ALA A 184 7.56 13.59 0.46
C ALA A 184 7.35 12.21 1.11
N GLY A 185 6.98 11.20 0.32
CA GLY A 185 6.51 9.88 0.75
C GLY A 185 7.59 8.78 0.73
N PHE A 186 8.85 9.13 1.00
CA PHE A 186 9.94 8.16 1.21
C PHE A 186 10.64 8.40 2.55
N GLU A 187 11.24 7.35 3.10
CA GLU A 187 11.87 7.39 4.42
C GLU A 187 13.02 8.39 4.43
N ILE A 188 13.06 9.29 5.41
CA ILE A 188 14.21 10.18 5.62
C ILE A 188 15.19 9.50 6.57
N VAL A 189 16.44 9.36 6.13
CA VAL A 189 17.52 8.69 6.87
C VAL A 189 18.62 9.66 7.28
N SER A 190 19.26 9.38 8.43
CA SER A 190 20.33 10.23 8.95
C SER A 190 21.59 10.12 8.11
N LYS A 191 22.00 11.24 7.50
CA LYS A 191 23.27 11.32 6.74
C LYS A 191 24.45 10.91 7.60
N LYS A 192 24.55 11.45 8.81
CA LYS A 192 25.67 11.21 9.72
C LYS A 192 25.76 9.75 10.18
N PHE A 193 24.62 9.07 10.34
CA PHE A 193 24.61 7.66 10.75
C PHE A 193 24.96 6.72 9.59
N TYR A 194 24.39 6.96 8.41
CA TYR A 194 24.50 6.06 7.26
C TYR A 194 25.67 6.37 6.32
N ASP A 195 26.23 7.57 6.39
CA ASP A 195 27.43 7.99 5.67
C ASP A 195 28.38 8.78 6.60
N PRO A 196 28.88 8.16 7.69
CA PRO A 196 29.76 8.85 8.64
C PRO A 196 31.10 9.28 8.03
N LYS A 197 31.45 8.76 6.86
CA LYS A 197 32.69 9.06 6.13
C LYS A 197 32.51 10.13 5.06
N GLY A 198 31.27 10.57 4.79
CA GLY A 198 30.97 11.63 3.82
C GLY A 198 31.20 11.23 2.36
N TYR A 199 31.00 9.96 2.01
CA TYR A 199 31.16 9.47 0.64
C TYR A 199 30.29 10.23 -0.37
N LEU A 200 29.08 10.66 0.02
CA LEU A 200 28.15 11.37 -0.86
C LEU A 200 28.24 12.90 -0.76
N ASP A 201 29.16 13.45 0.03
CA ASP A 201 29.26 14.91 0.27
C ASP A 201 29.50 15.68 -1.02
N ASN A 202 30.39 15.16 -1.88
CA ASN A 202 30.82 15.81 -3.12
C ASN A 202 30.12 15.26 -4.38
N ILE A 203 29.13 14.37 -4.22
CA ILE A 203 28.38 13.80 -5.33
C ILE A 203 27.02 14.49 -5.43
N THR A 204 26.71 15.07 -6.58
CA THR A 204 25.43 15.75 -6.84
C THR A 204 24.35 14.79 -7.35
N ILE A 205 23.08 15.18 -7.27
CA ILE A 205 21.97 14.39 -7.83
C ILE A 205 22.10 14.22 -9.36
N PRO A 206 22.44 15.25 -10.15
CA PRO A 206 22.68 15.08 -11.59
C PRO A 206 23.79 14.07 -11.90
N GLN A 207 24.87 14.04 -11.12
CA GLN A 207 25.91 13.02 -11.27
C GLN A 207 25.40 11.61 -10.94
N ILE A 208 24.54 11.45 -9.93
CA ILE A 208 23.92 10.16 -9.59
C ILE A 208 23.00 9.66 -10.71
N LEU A 209 22.25 10.58 -11.34
CA LEU A 209 21.35 10.27 -12.43
C LEU A 209 22.09 9.87 -13.72
N ASP A 210 23.33 10.32 -13.91
CA ASP A 210 24.22 9.84 -14.96
C ASP A 210 24.87 8.50 -14.58
N ALA A 211 24.07 7.44 -14.65
CA ALA A 211 24.46 6.10 -14.24
C ALA A 211 25.70 5.57 -14.99
N GLU A 212 25.86 5.91 -16.26
CA GLU A 212 27.00 5.43 -17.08
C GLU A 212 28.32 5.98 -16.55
N THR A 213 28.34 7.25 -16.16
CA THR A 213 29.54 7.92 -15.64
C THR A 213 29.83 7.54 -14.19
N ILE A 214 28.82 7.53 -13.31
CA ILE A 214 29.04 7.48 -11.85
C ILE A 214 29.19 6.06 -11.30
N SER A 215 28.73 5.01 -11.99
CA SER A 215 28.68 3.64 -11.44
C SER A 215 30.04 3.07 -11.03
N ASN A 216 31.13 3.58 -11.60
CA ASN A 216 32.50 3.17 -11.27
C ASN A 216 33.19 4.10 -10.25
N ASN A 217 32.49 5.10 -9.70
CA ASN A 217 33.05 6.03 -8.73
C ASN A 217 33.38 5.28 -7.41
N PRO A 218 34.62 5.38 -6.88
CA PRO A 218 35.03 4.62 -5.70
C PRO A 218 34.27 5.01 -4.42
N ASP A 219 33.91 6.29 -4.25
CA ASP A 219 33.14 6.74 -3.10
C ASP A 219 31.70 6.21 -3.17
N LEU A 220 31.10 6.20 -4.36
CA LEU A 220 29.76 5.61 -4.56
C LEU A 220 29.76 4.11 -4.29
N ILE A 221 30.79 3.38 -4.73
CA ILE A 221 30.96 1.93 -4.47
C ILE A 221 31.14 1.67 -2.97
N ALA A 222 31.98 2.46 -2.30
CA ALA A 222 32.23 2.35 -0.87
C ALA A 222 30.96 2.64 -0.06
N PHE A 223 30.27 3.75 -0.40
CA PHE A 223 28.96 4.08 0.16
C PHE A 223 27.97 2.93 -0.01
N ASN A 224 27.84 2.41 -1.24
CA ASN A 224 26.88 1.35 -1.53
C ASN A 224 27.13 0.09 -0.69
N THR A 225 28.41 -0.27 -0.52
CA THR A 225 28.83 -1.42 0.28
C THR A 225 28.49 -1.24 1.76
N ASP A 226 28.80 -0.08 2.33
CA ASP A 226 28.54 0.21 3.75
C ASP A 226 27.04 0.36 4.01
N PHE A 227 26.34 1.09 3.15
CA PHE A 227 24.92 1.41 3.27
C PHE A 227 24.06 0.14 3.21
N HIS A 228 24.33 -0.77 2.26
CA HIS A 228 23.60 -2.04 2.10
C HIS A 228 24.21 -3.23 2.86
N SER A 229 25.08 -2.97 3.84
CA SER A 229 25.67 -4.02 4.67
C SER A 229 24.61 -4.82 5.45
N GLU A 230 24.91 -6.08 5.79
CA GLU A 230 24.04 -6.92 6.64
C GLU A 230 23.70 -6.24 7.97
N ARG A 231 24.63 -5.42 8.48
CA ARG A 231 24.42 -4.57 9.65
C ARG A 231 23.20 -3.67 9.47
N ASN A 232 23.18 -2.88 8.40
CA ASN A 232 22.10 -1.93 8.13
C ASN A 232 20.81 -2.59 7.62
N LYS A 233 20.88 -3.87 7.22
CA LYS A 233 19.70 -4.64 6.81
C LYS A 233 18.96 -5.28 7.98
N ARG A 234 19.66 -5.74 9.04
CA ARG A 234 19.02 -6.60 10.05
C ARG A 234 19.49 -6.40 11.49
N GLN A 235 20.58 -5.67 11.74
CA GLN A 235 21.14 -5.59 13.09
C GLN A 235 20.55 -4.42 13.90
N PRO A 236 20.26 -4.60 15.20
CA PRO A 236 19.73 -3.54 16.07
C PRO A 236 20.54 -2.25 16.06
N ASP A 237 21.87 -2.35 15.96
CA ASP A 237 22.76 -1.19 15.92
C ASP A 237 22.89 -0.56 14.52
N GLY A 238 22.39 -1.21 13.46
CA GLY A 238 22.47 -0.76 12.07
C GLY A 238 21.16 -0.24 11.47
N VAL A 239 20.02 -0.55 12.08
CA VAL A 239 18.70 -0.10 11.62
C VAL A 239 18.26 1.09 12.49
N TYR A 240 18.32 2.29 11.94
CA TYR A 240 18.11 3.54 12.68
C TYR A 240 17.28 4.54 11.89
N GLY A 241 16.19 5.01 12.47
CA GLY A 241 15.32 6.01 11.86
C GLY A 241 14.75 6.96 12.91
N SER A 242 13.97 7.94 12.46
CA SER A 242 13.41 9.01 13.29
C SER A 242 12.13 8.62 14.03
N GLY A 243 11.55 7.46 13.73
CA GLY A 243 10.27 6.98 14.28
C GLY A 243 10.32 6.65 15.78
N PRO A 244 9.15 6.37 16.38
CA PRO A 244 9.00 6.21 17.82
C PRO A 244 9.56 4.90 18.38
N TYR A 245 9.86 3.91 17.54
CA TYR A 245 10.44 2.64 17.95
C TYR A 245 11.84 2.44 17.38
N LYS A 246 12.62 1.59 18.06
CA LYS A 246 13.91 1.09 17.59
C LYS A 246 13.90 -0.43 17.54
N LEU A 247 14.70 -0.99 16.64
CA LEU A 247 14.94 -2.43 16.59
C LEU A 247 15.76 -2.85 17.82
N ASP A 248 15.23 -3.78 18.61
CA ASP A 248 15.92 -4.35 19.78
C ASP A 248 16.53 -5.72 19.47
N ASN A 249 15.80 -6.57 18.75
CA ASN A 249 16.26 -7.91 18.37
C ASN A 249 15.53 -8.42 17.13
N TRP A 250 16.24 -9.22 16.32
CA TRP A 250 15.65 -9.99 15.24
C TRP A 250 16.15 -11.44 15.29
N THR A 251 15.25 -12.37 15.57
CA THR A 251 15.49 -13.80 15.45
C THR A 251 14.83 -14.31 14.16
N THR A 252 15.64 -14.54 13.12
CA THR A 252 15.21 -14.94 11.78
C THR A 252 14.18 -16.08 11.81
N GLY A 253 13.07 -15.88 11.11
CA GLY A 253 11.99 -16.86 11.00
C GLY A 253 11.15 -17.05 12.27
N SER A 254 11.46 -16.31 13.35
CA SER A 254 10.76 -16.41 14.64
C SER A 254 10.13 -15.10 15.05
N SER A 255 10.92 -14.05 15.27
CA SER A 255 10.37 -12.77 15.74
C SER A 255 11.27 -11.57 15.52
N ILE A 256 10.64 -10.39 15.46
CA ILE A 256 11.27 -9.08 15.56
C ILE A 256 10.71 -8.38 16.79
N THR A 257 11.60 -7.85 17.64
CA THR A 257 11.22 -7.05 18.80
C THR A 257 11.64 -5.61 18.58
N LEU A 258 10.67 -4.70 18.73
CA LEU A 258 10.89 -3.27 18.79
C LEU A 258 10.66 -2.77 20.21
N SER A 259 11.45 -1.78 20.63
CA SER A 259 11.21 -1.04 21.88
C SER A 259 10.94 0.42 21.59
N ARG A 260 10.03 1.01 22.36
CA ARG A 260 9.68 2.42 22.25
C ARG A 260 10.81 3.31 22.74
N LYS A 261 11.10 4.37 22.01
CA LYS A 261 12.03 5.43 22.39
C LYS A 261 11.35 6.33 23.42
N LYS A 262 11.97 6.49 24.60
CA LYS A 262 11.41 7.28 25.71
C LYS A 262 11.42 8.78 25.40
N ASP A 263 12.51 9.27 24.83
CA ASP A 263 12.73 10.69 24.53
C ASP A 263 12.53 10.99 23.04
N TRP A 264 11.58 10.30 22.41
CA TRP A 264 11.28 10.50 20.99
C TRP A 264 10.83 11.94 20.70
N TRP A 265 11.34 12.50 19.61
CA TRP A 265 11.10 13.89 19.23
C TRP A 265 9.62 14.21 19.02
N GLY A 266 8.84 13.25 18.51
CA GLY A 266 7.42 13.43 18.21
C GLY A 266 6.58 13.82 19.43
N TYR A 267 6.96 13.36 20.63
CA TYR A 267 6.27 13.76 21.87
C TYR A 267 6.37 15.25 22.19
N LYS A 268 7.41 15.94 21.69
CA LYS A 268 7.61 17.37 21.92
C LYS A 268 6.66 18.24 21.08
N THR A 269 6.03 17.67 20.04
CA THR A 269 5.07 18.39 19.19
C THR A 269 3.76 18.70 19.94
N GLY A 270 3.42 17.91 20.97
CA GLY A 270 2.13 18.00 21.67
C GLY A 270 0.93 17.51 20.85
N ILE A 271 1.14 16.98 19.65
CA ILE A 271 0.08 16.45 18.78
C ILE A 271 -0.37 15.09 19.34
N LYS A 272 -1.65 14.99 19.70
CA LYS A 272 -2.30 13.77 20.21
C LYS A 272 -3.13 13.09 19.13
N SER A 273 -2.46 12.68 18.06
CA SER A 273 -3.04 11.90 16.99
C SER A 273 -1.93 11.14 16.27
N TRP A 274 -2.31 10.12 15.50
CA TRP A 274 -1.40 9.55 14.51
C TRP A 274 -0.81 10.67 13.62
N PRO A 275 0.48 10.59 13.21
CA PRO A 275 1.49 9.58 13.54
C PRO A 275 2.36 9.94 14.77
N PHE A 276 1.92 10.86 15.64
CA PHE A 276 2.69 11.39 16.78
C PHE A 276 2.46 10.65 18.11
N GLU A 277 1.82 9.49 18.06
CA GLU A 277 1.47 8.71 19.25
C GLU A 277 2.12 7.33 19.24
N ALA A 278 2.69 6.95 20.38
CA ALA A 278 3.24 5.62 20.61
C ALA A 278 3.12 5.23 22.08
N TYR A 279 2.44 4.12 22.34
CA TYR A 279 2.02 3.74 23.70
C TYR A 279 2.72 2.51 24.25
N ALA A 280 2.85 1.45 23.45
CA ALA A 280 3.42 0.18 23.88
C ALA A 280 4.91 0.33 24.19
N ASP A 281 5.40 -0.25 25.30
CA ASP A 281 6.85 -0.25 25.56
C ASP A 281 7.58 -1.18 24.58
N LYS A 282 6.91 -2.27 24.17
CA LYS A 282 7.43 -3.25 23.23
C LYS A 282 6.39 -3.68 22.21
N ILE A 283 6.85 -3.89 20.98
CA ILE A 283 6.09 -4.55 19.92
C ILE A 283 6.88 -5.76 19.45
N ILE A 284 6.27 -6.94 19.49
CA ILE A 284 6.87 -8.19 19.04
C ILE A 284 6.11 -8.69 17.82
N PHE A 285 6.73 -8.62 16.66
CA PHE A 285 6.22 -9.27 15.45
C PHE A 285 6.60 -10.75 15.49
N LYS A 286 5.61 -11.64 15.57
CA LYS A 286 5.79 -13.09 15.60
C LYS A 286 5.58 -13.67 14.20
N THR A 287 6.62 -14.27 13.65
CA THR A 287 6.60 -14.90 12.32
C THR A 287 5.94 -16.27 12.40
N ILE A 288 4.70 -16.38 11.90
CA ILE A 288 3.95 -17.64 11.84
C ILE A 288 3.31 -17.72 10.44
N PRO A 289 3.98 -18.39 9.47
CA PRO A 289 3.51 -18.42 8.09
C PRO A 289 2.21 -19.19 7.88
N ASP A 290 2.02 -20.29 8.62
CA ASP A 290 0.80 -21.09 8.54
C ASP A 290 -0.35 -20.40 9.29
N ARG A 291 -1.44 -20.09 8.58
CA ARG A 291 -2.58 -19.36 9.17
C ARG A 291 -3.30 -20.17 10.26
N SER A 292 -3.39 -21.49 10.10
CA SER A 292 -4.05 -22.34 11.11
C SER A 292 -3.30 -22.30 12.43
N SER A 293 -1.97 -22.39 12.37
CA SER A 293 -1.07 -22.24 13.52
C SER A 293 -1.16 -20.85 14.13
N ALA A 294 -1.25 -19.79 13.30
CA ALA A 294 -1.43 -18.42 13.79
C ALA A 294 -2.75 -18.24 14.55
N LEU A 295 -3.86 -18.78 14.05
CA LEU A 295 -5.16 -18.75 14.74
C LEU A 295 -5.13 -19.52 16.07
N GLN A 296 -4.42 -20.65 16.13
CA GLN A 296 -4.23 -21.40 17.38
C GLN A 296 -3.42 -20.60 18.40
N ALA A 297 -2.34 -19.95 17.97
CA ALA A 297 -1.54 -19.07 18.82
C ALA A 297 -2.35 -17.87 19.32
N ALA A 298 -3.18 -17.25 18.46
CA ALA A 298 -4.09 -16.19 18.88
C ALA A 298 -5.11 -16.70 19.93
N ALA A 299 -5.71 -17.87 19.72
CA ALA A 299 -6.64 -18.48 20.67
C ALA A 299 -6.01 -18.79 22.03
N ALA A 300 -4.70 -19.12 22.04
CA ALA A 300 -3.89 -19.33 23.24
C ALA A 300 -3.44 -18.03 23.93
N GLY A 301 -3.79 -16.87 23.39
CA GLY A 301 -3.36 -15.58 23.92
C GLY A 301 -1.88 -15.32 23.70
N GLU A 302 -1.28 -15.87 22.63
CA GLU A 302 0.11 -15.63 22.24
C GLU A 302 0.29 -14.50 21.21
N ILE A 303 -0.81 -14.04 20.62
CA ILE A 303 -0.90 -12.94 19.66
C ILE A 303 -1.96 -11.99 20.18
N ASP A 304 -1.72 -10.68 20.06
CA ASP A 304 -2.64 -9.62 20.47
C ASP A 304 -3.27 -8.93 19.25
N VAL A 305 -2.56 -8.92 18.11
CA VAL A 305 -3.04 -8.35 16.84
C VAL A 305 -2.79 -9.33 15.72
N MET A 306 -3.85 -9.71 15.00
CA MET A 306 -3.76 -10.56 13.82
C MET A 306 -4.45 -9.90 12.63
N ARG A 307 -3.80 -9.95 11.48
CA ARG A 307 -4.33 -9.47 10.20
C ARG A 307 -4.73 -10.63 9.31
N ASP A 308 -5.51 -10.32 8.28
CA ASP A 308 -5.84 -11.25 7.19
C ASP A 308 -6.49 -12.57 7.68
N VAL A 309 -7.46 -12.48 8.58
CA VAL A 309 -8.28 -13.65 8.97
C VAL A 309 -9.15 -14.06 7.77
N PRO A 310 -9.14 -15.33 7.32
CA PRO A 310 -9.99 -15.79 6.23
C PRO A 310 -11.47 -15.51 6.48
N GLY A 311 -12.22 -15.10 5.45
CA GLY A 311 -13.62 -14.66 5.59
C GLY A 311 -14.56 -15.70 6.21
N GLU A 312 -14.34 -16.98 5.93
CA GLU A 312 -15.11 -18.08 6.53
C GLU A 312 -14.88 -18.18 8.04
N GLU A 313 -13.62 -18.23 8.49
CA GLU A 313 -13.28 -18.28 9.92
C GLU A 313 -13.71 -16.99 10.63
N PHE A 314 -13.53 -15.82 10.00
CA PHE A 314 -13.99 -14.55 10.54
C PHE A 314 -15.51 -14.54 10.78
N THR A 315 -16.29 -15.02 9.80
CA THR A 315 -17.76 -15.14 9.94
C THR A 315 -18.15 -16.10 11.06
N LYS A 316 -17.45 -17.22 11.18
CA LYS A 316 -17.66 -18.18 12.25
C LYS A 316 -17.38 -17.57 13.61
N PHE A 317 -16.29 -16.84 13.79
CA PHE A 317 -15.99 -16.15 15.04
C PHE A 317 -17.04 -15.09 15.37
N ARG A 318 -17.48 -14.29 14.39
CA ARG A 318 -18.56 -13.31 14.62
C ARG A 318 -19.88 -13.94 15.08
N ASN A 319 -20.20 -15.15 14.60
CA ASN A 319 -21.47 -15.82 14.89
C ASN A 319 -21.42 -16.77 16.09
N ASP A 320 -20.24 -17.12 16.59
CA ASP A 320 -20.05 -18.02 17.73
C ASP A 320 -19.39 -17.29 18.91
N SER A 321 -20.22 -16.70 19.78
CA SER A 321 -19.76 -16.03 21.00
C SER A 321 -19.10 -16.96 22.04
N SER A 322 -19.21 -18.29 21.88
CA SER A 322 -18.56 -19.25 22.78
C SER A 322 -17.09 -19.50 22.41
N ASN A 323 -16.73 -19.23 21.15
CA ASN A 323 -15.38 -19.41 20.62
C ASN A 323 -14.36 -18.54 21.40
N SER A 324 -13.15 -19.07 21.59
CA SER A 324 -12.10 -18.37 22.34
C SER A 324 -11.61 -17.10 21.65
N ILE A 325 -11.55 -17.06 20.32
CA ILE A 325 -11.18 -15.86 19.56
C ILE A 325 -12.25 -14.79 19.77
N SER A 326 -13.52 -15.14 19.61
CA SER A 326 -14.65 -14.20 19.74
C SER A 326 -14.76 -13.57 21.13
N ARG A 327 -14.31 -14.28 22.17
CA ARG A 327 -14.27 -13.74 23.55
C ARG A 327 -13.07 -12.86 23.85
N GLN A 328 -11.99 -12.98 23.08
CA GLN A 328 -10.70 -12.34 23.37
C GLN A 328 -10.37 -11.18 22.42
N PHE A 329 -10.93 -11.18 21.20
CA PHE A 329 -10.58 -10.22 20.16
C PHE A 329 -11.79 -9.39 19.72
N ASN A 330 -11.53 -8.12 19.44
CA ASN A 330 -12.42 -7.30 18.64
C ASN A 330 -12.18 -7.62 17.17
N LEU A 331 -13.26 -7.94 16.46
CA LEU A 331 -13.22 -8.36 15.07
C LEU A 331 -13.62 -7.21 14.16
N HIS A 332 -12.69 -6.71 13.36
CA HIS A 332 -12.90 -5.57 12.47
C HIS A 332 -12.75 -5.95 11.00
N THR A 333 -13.46 -5.22 10.14
CA THR A 333 -13.36 -5.29 8.68
C THR A 333 -13.00 -3.92 8.11
N PRO A 334 -11.81 -3.36 8.43
CA PRO A 334 -11.42 -2.07 7.91
C PRO A 334 -11.30 -2.16 6.39
N ASP A 335 -11.57 -1.05 5.71
CA ASP A 335 -11.36 -0.97 4.28
C ASP A 335 -9.88 -1.14 3.94
N SER A 336 -9.62 -1.97 2.93
CA SER A 336 -8.28 -2.15 2.40
C SER A 336 -8.06 -1.21 1.22
N TYR A 337 -6.95 -0.47 1.23
CA TYR A 337 -6.47 0.28 0.06
C TYR A 337 -5.75 -0.63 -0.97
N THR A 338 -5.90 -1.95 -0.85
CA THR A 338 -5.44 -2.93 -1.83
C THR A 338 -6.57 -3.38 -2.73
N TYR A 339 -6.23 -3.70 -3.98
CA TYR A 339 -7.15 -4.36 -4.90
C TYR A 339 -6.48 -5.59 -5.53
N VAL A 340 -7.30 -6.59 -5.84
CA VAL A 340 -6.86 -7.82 -6.51
C VAL A 340 -7.22 -7.72 -7.98
N TYR A 341 -6.27 -8.07 -8.85
CA TYR A 341 -6.43 -7.95 -10.30
C TYR A 341 -5.74 -9.10 -11.04
N ILE A 342 -6.17 -9.33 -12.28
CA ILE A 342 -5.48 -10.19 -13.24
C ILE A 342 -4.68 -9.30 -14.18
N GLY A 343 -3.35 -9.27 -14.01
CA GLY A 343 -2.46 -8.52 -14.89
C GLY A 343 -2.32 -9.18 -16.27
N LEU A 344 -2.69 -8.46 -17.34
CA LEU A 344 -2.61 -8.96 -18.72
C LEU A 344 -1.44 -8.32 -19.47
N ASN A 345 -0.40 -9.11 -19.77
CA ASN A 345 0.76 -8.61 -20.53
C ASN A 345 0.40 -8.36 -22.00
N SER A 346 0.09 -7.10 -22.31
CA SER A 346 -0.30 -6.65 -23.66
C SER A 346 0.89 -6.27 -24.54
N CYS A 347 2.12 -6.29 -24.01
CA CYS A 347 3.35 -6.00 -24.74
C CYS A 347 4.41 -7.09 -24.46
N PRO A 348 4.13 -8.35 -24.81
CA PRO A 348 5.07 -9.43 -24.55
C PRO A 348 6.36 -9.26 -25.39
N PRO A 349 7.53 -9.63 -24.84
CA PRO A 349 8.77 -9.72 -25.59
C PRO A 349 8.65 -10.61 -26.84
N ALA A 350 9.56 -10.42 -27.79
CA ALA A 350 9.63 -11.26 -28.99
C ALA A 350 9.72 -12.76 -28.62
N GLY A 351 9.02 -13.60 -29.37
CA GLY A 351 8.97 -15.05 -29.14
C GLY A 351 7.94 -15.52 -28.10
N ARG A 352 7.28 -14.63 -27.36
CA ARG A 352 6.13 -14.99 -26.51
C ARG A 352 4.80 -14.86 -27.27
N SER A 353 3.79 -15.59 -26.80
CA SER A 353 2.45 -15.61 -27.38
C SER A 353 1.86 -14.19 -27.50
N PRO A 354 1.36 -13.77 -28.68
CA PRO A 354 0.84 -12.42 -28.91
C PRO A 354 -0.64 -12.28 -28.54
N VAL A 355 -1.32 -13.33 -28.07
CA VAL A 355 -2.79 -13.37 -27.91
C VAL A 355 -3.34 -12.23 -27.05
N LEU A 356 -2.62 -11.85 -25.98
CA LEU A 356 -3.03 -10.77 -25.08
C LEU A 356 -2.81 -9.36 -25.67
N LYS A 357 -2.14 -9.21 -26.82
CA LYS A 357 -2.07 -7.94 -27.55
C LYS A 357 -3.44 -7.53 -28.09
N GLU A 358 -4.30 -8.50 -28.41
CA GLU A 358 -5.60 -8.26 -29.01
C GLU A 358 -6.64 -7.82 -27.96
N ARG A 359 -7.27 -6.66 -28.18
CA ARG A 359 -8.27 -6.09 -27.26
C ARG A 359 -9.46 -7.02 -27.06
N ALA A 360 -9.91 -7.70 -28.12
CA ALA A 360 -11.05 -8.61 -28.07
C ALA A 360 -10.79 -9.77 -27.10
N VAL A 361 -9.59 -10.36 -27.13
CA VAL A 361 -9.16 -11.40 -26.19
C VAL A 361 -9.21 -10.87 -24.76
N ARG A 362 -8.63 -9.70 -24.48
CA ARG A 362 -8.67 -9.10 -23.12
C ARG A 362 -10.08 -8.83 -22.63
N ARG A 363 -10.98 -8.36 -23.50
CA ARG A 363 -12.39 -8.11 -23.15
C ARG A 363 -13.16 -9.41 -22.94
N ALA A 364 -12.91 -10.45 -23.74
CA ALA A 364 -13.49 -11.77 -23.53
C ALA A 364 -13.06 -12.36 -22.18
N LEU A 365 -11.77 -12.28 -21.82
CA LEU A 365 -11.28 -12.73 -20.51
C LEU A 365 -11.93 -11.98 -19.34
N ALA A 366 -12.15 -10.68 -19.47
CA ALA A 366 -12.86 -9.91 -18.46
C ALA A 366 -14.32 -10.40 -18.27
N HIS A 367 -15.03 -10.68 -19.37
CA HIS A 367 -16.37 -11.28 -19.32
C HIS A 367 -16.38 -12.72 -18.79
N LEU A 368 -15.30 -13.47 -18.91
CA LEU A 368 -15.16 -14.81 -18.34
C LEU A 368 -14.75 -14.81 -16.86
N THR A 369 -14.45 -13.63 -16.30
CA THR A 369 -14.06 -13.50 -14.89
C THR A 369 -15.30 -13.18 -14.04
N ASN A 370 -15.81 -14.19 -13.31
CA ASN A 370 -16.98 -14.00 -12.45
C ASN A 370 -16.60 -13.36 -11.11
N VAL A 371 -16.42 -12.03 -11.11
CA VAL A 371 -16.04 -11.25 -9.92
C VAL A 371 -17.01 -11.45 -8.76
N LYS A 372 -18.32 -11.49 -9.02
CA LYS A 372 -19.34 -11.72 -7.98
C LYS A 372 -19.17 -13.08 -7.29
N ARG A 373 -18.90 -14.14 -8.07
CA ARG A 373 -18.64 -15.47 -7.52
C ARG A 373 -17.34 -15.50 -6.72
N ILE A 374 -16.29 -14.79 -7.17
CA ILE A 374 -15.04 -14.68 -6.43
C ILE A 374 -15.27 -14.02 -5.07
N ILE A 375 -15.93 -12.87 -5.03
CA ILE A 375 -16.26 -12.16 -3.79
C ILE A 375 -17.04 -13.07 -2.83
N LYS A 376 -18.08 -13.76 -3.33
CA LYS A 376 -18.90 -14.64 -2.51
C LYS A 376 -18.17 -15.90 -2.03
N SER A 377 -17.51 -16.61 -2.93
CA SER A 377 -16.97 -17.94 -2.66
C SER A 377 -15.57 -17.94 -2.05
N VAL A 378 -14.76 -16.92 -2.33
CA VAL A 378 -13.37 -16.83 -1.85
C VAL A 378 -13.25 -15.85 -0.69
N TYR A 379 -13.95 -14.71 -0.76
CA TYR A 379 -13.88 -13.66 0.26
C TYR A 379 -15.06 -13.67 1.25
N ASN A 380 -16.01 -14.62 1.13
CA ASN A 380 -17.20 -14.70 1.97
C ASN A 380 -17.96 -13.36 2.07
N ASP A 381 -18.08 -12.66 0.93
CA ASP A 381 -18.70 -11.33 0.82
C ASP A 381 -17.95 -10.17 1.52
N TYR A 382 -16.74 -10.39 2.09
CA TYR A 382 -15.84 -9.33 2.59
C TYR A 382 -15.00 -8.70 1.48
N GLY A 383 -15.65 -8.30 0.40
CA GLY A 383 -15.00 -7.63 -0.71
C GLY A 383 -16.01 -6.92 -1.60
N SER A 384 -15.54 -5.86 -2.26
CA SER A 384 -16.38 -5.03 -3.12
C SER A 384 -15.82 -5.02 -4.55
N ALA A 385 -16.72 -5.09 -5.54
CA ALA A 385 -16.32 -4.93 -6.93
C ALA A 385 -15.97 -3.47 -7.22
N ILE A 386 -14.87 -3.23 -7.93
CA ILE A 386 -14.42 -1.89 -8.33
C ILE A 386 -14.21 -1.82 -9.85
N VAL A 387 -14.30 -0.62 -10.42
CA VAL A 387 -14.20 -0.38 -11.88
C VAL A 387 -12.85 0.18 -12.33
N GLY A 388 -11.91 0.40 -11.40
CA GLY A 388 -10.59 0.96 -11.67
C GLY A 388 -9.65 0.82 -10.46
N PRO A 389 -8.44 1.38 -10.55
CA PRO A 389 -7.41 1.28 -9.51
C PRO A 389 -7.58 2.28 -8.36
N ILE A 390 -8.54 3.21 -8.47
CA ILE A 390 -8.84 4.20 -7.43
C ILE A 390 -9.82 3.57 -6.44
N SER A 391 -9.57 3.76 -5.13
CA SER A 391 -10.49 3.32 -4.08
C SER A 391 -11.81 4.10 -4.15
N PRO A 392 -12.98 3.46 -3.95
CA PRO A 392 -14.26 4.16 -3.89
C PRO A 392 -14.35 5.17 -2.73
N HIS A 393 -13.47 5.07 -1.73
CA HIS A 393 -13.34 6.04 -0.64
C HIS A 393 -12.77 7.39 -1.11
N ASN A 394 -11.95 7.40 -2.17
CA ASN A 394 -11.54 8.64 -2.81
C ASN A 394 -12.66 9.15 -3.73
N THR A 395 -13.69 9.73 -3.12
CA THR A 395 -14.91 10.19 -3.82
C THR A 395 -14.65 11.30 -4.85
N ASN A 396 -13.52 12.00 -4.76
CA ASN A 396 -13.13 13.05 -5.69
C ASN A 396 -12.57 12.49 -7.01
N GLU A 397 -11.86 11.36 -6.96
CA GLU A 397 -11.18 10.78 -8.13
C GLU A 397 -11.83 9.48 -8.63
N TYR A 398 -12.64 8.81 -7.79
CA TYR A 398 -13.28 7.56 -8.17
C TYR A 398 -14.31 7.76 -9.28
N ASN A 399 -14.17 7.00 -10.36
CA ASN A 399 -15.11 7.08 -11.46
C ASN A 399 -16.42 6.33 -11.16
N THR A 400 -17.45 7.08 -10.76
CA THR A 400 -18.79 6.56 -10.45
C THR A 400 -19.65 6.28 -11.69
N THR A 401 -19.20 6.67 -12.89
CA THR A 401 -19.98 6.51 -14.14
C THR A 401 -19.65 5.21 -14.89
N LEU A 402 -18.46 4.65 -14.70
CA LEU A 402 -18.06 3.40 -15.31
C LEU A 402 -18.84 2.23 -14.69
N GLN A 403 -19.28 1.32 -15.56
CA GLN A 403 -19.96 0.10 -15.15
C GLN A 403 -18.98 -1.08 -15.14
N PRO A 404 -19.03 -1.97 -14.13
CA PRO A 404 -18.28 -3.21 -14.14
C PRO A 404 -18.59 -4.05 -15.39
N ILE A 405 -17.58 -4.75 -15.90
CA ILE A 405 -17.78 -5.71 -16.99
C ILE A 405 -18.54 -6.92 -16.42
N PRO A 406 -19.75 -7.25 -16.92
CA PRO A 406 -20.52 -8.36 -16.38
C PRO A 406 -19.91 -9.70 -16.79
N PHE A 407 -20.14 -10.73 -15.96
CA PHE A 407 -19.84 -12.10 -16.33
C PHE A 407 -20.82 -12.55 -17.44
N ASP A 408 -20.30 -12.82 -18.63
CA ASP A 408 -21.10 -13.17 -19.80
C ASP A 408 -20.30 -14.04 -20.79
N ILE A 409 -20.55 -15.35 -20.73
CA ILE A 409 -19.86 -16.33 -21.57
C ILE A 409 -20.20 -16.14 -23.05
N GLU A 410 -21.46 -15.82 -23.37
CA GLU A 410 -21.89 -15.67 -24.77
C GLU A 410 -21.29 -14.41 -25.39
N LYS A 411 -21.21 -13.31 -24.62
CA LYS A 411 -20.51 -12.11 -25.08
C LYS A 411 -19.02 -12.37 -25.28
N ALA A 412 -18.38 -13.13 -24.40
CA ALA A 412 -16.98 -13.53 -24.58
C ALA A 412 -16.77 -14.36 -25.86
N LYS A 413 -17.65 -15.33 -26.13
CA LYS A 413 -17.63 -16.11 -27.38
C LYS A 413 -17.78 -15.22 -28.61
N SER A 414 -18.79 -14.34 -28.64
CA SER A 414 -19.02 -13.41 -29.76
C SER A 414 -17.79 -12.51 -30.00
N LEU A 415 -17.19 -11.95 -28.95
CA LEU A 415 -15.98 -11.13 -29.07
C LEU A 415 -14.79 -11.90 -29.67
N LEU A 416 -14.63 -13.17 -29.30
CA LEU A 416 -13.57 -14.03 -29.84
C LEU A 416 -13.85 -14.40 -31.31
N GLU A 417 -15.09 -14.75 -31.65
CA GLU A 417 -15.50 -15.11 -33.02
C GLU A 417 -15.39 -13.93 -33.99
N GLU A 418 -15.87 -12.76 -33.58
CA GLU A 418 -15.72 -11.51 -34.34
C GLU A 418 -14.25 -11.15 -34.58
N ALA A 419 -13.38 -11.52 -33.64
CA ALA A 419 -11.93 -11.38 -33.76
C ALA A 419 -11.26 -12.52 -34.55
N GLY A 420 -12.02 -13.52 -35.04
CA GLY A 420 -11.52 -14.64 -35.83
C GLY A 420 -10.88 -15.78 -35.02
N TRP A 421 -11.11 -15.82 -33.71
CA TRP A 421 -10.75 -16.92 -32.82
C TRP A 421 -11.88 -17.96 -32.81
N VAL A 422 -11.68 -19.06 -33.51
CA VAL A 422 -12.65 -20.14 -33.68
C VAL A 422 -11.96 -21.46 -33.43
N ASP A 423 -12.66 -22.39 -32.79
CA ASP A 423 -12.21 -23.78 -32.62
C ASP A 423 -12.46 -24.49 -33.96
N LYS A 424 -11.41 -24.74 -34.73
CA LYS A 424 -11.54 -25.29 -36.09
C LYS A 424 -11.47 -26.81 -36.14
N ASP A 425 -10.79 -27.42 -35.18
CA ASP A 425 -10.55 -28.86 -35.14
C ASP A 425 -11.43 -29.59 -34.10
N GLY A 426 -12.19 -28.84 -33.29
CA GLY A 426 -13.14 -29.36 -32.32
C GLY A 426 -12.49 -29.83 -31.02
N ASP A 427 -11.26 -29.41 -30.73
CA ASP A 427 -10.53 -29.81 -29.52
C ASP A 427 -10.91 -29.01 -28.26
N GLY A 428 -11.76 -27.99 -28.41
CA GLY A 428 -12.20 -27.09 -27.35
C GLY A 428 -11.32 -25.85 -27.15
N VAL A 429 -10.25 -25.69 -27.94
CA VAL A 429 -9.34 -24.54 -27.92
C VAL A 429 -9.54 -23.73 -29.20
N ARG A 430 -9.85 -22.44 -29.04
CA ARG A 430 -10.01 -21.53 -30.19
C ARG A 430 -8.65 -21.18 -30.79
N GLU A 431 -8.55 -21.13 -32.11
CA GLU A 431 -7.31 -20.73 -32.79
C GLU A 431 -7.52 -19.64 -33.84
N LYS A 432 -6.43 -18.95 -34.16
CA LYS A 432 -6.39 -17.88 -35.17
C LYS A 432 -5.09 -17.91 -35.94
N MET A 433 -5.15 -17.61 -37.24
CA MET A 433 -3.97 -17.40 -38.06
C MET A 433 -3.31 -16.06 -37.69
N ILE A 434 -2.11 -16.11 -37.14
CA ILE A 434 -1.31 -14.94 -36.78
C ILE A 434 0.06 -15.09 -37.45
N GLN A 435 0.44 -14.14 -38.30
CA GLN A 435 1.73 -14.15 -39.01
C GLN A 435 2.01 -15.48 -39.75
N GLY A 436 0.99 -16.07 -40.37
CA GLY A 436 1.11 -17.32 -41.11
C GLY A 436 1.14 -18.60 -40.25
N LYS A 437 0.99 -18.49 -38.92
CA LYS A 437 0.94 -19.63 -38.00
C LYS A 437 -0.46 -19.78 -37.40
N ASN A 438 -1.02 -21.00 -37.42
CA ASN A 438 -2.21 -21.31 -36.62
C ASN A 438 -1.82 -21.24 -35.14
N THR A 439 -2.35 -20.27 -34.42
CA THR A 439 -1.98 -19.97 -33.03
C THR A 439 -3.16 -20.31 -32.14
N PRO A 440 -3.03 -21.24 -31.19
CA PRO A 440 -4.09 -21.54 -30.23
C PRO A 440 -4.21 -20.41 -29.19
N LEU A 441 -5.42 -20.21 -28.67
CA LEU A 441 -5.72 -19.23 -27.61
C LEU A 441 -5.29 -19.78 -26.25
N GLU A 442 -3.98 -19.93 -26.07
CA GLU A 442 -3.39 -20.40 -24.83
C GLU A 442 -2.75 -19.25 -24.05
N ILE A 443 -3.02 -19.23 -22.74
CA ILE A 443 -2.51 -18.20 -21.83
C ILE A 443 -1.87 -18.91 -20.63
N LYS A 444 -0.65 -18.51 -20.30
CA LYS A 444 0.01 -18.93 -19.06
C LYS A 444 -0.45 -18.02 -17.92
N PHE A 445 -1.21 -18.58 -16.98
CA PHE A 445 -1.58 -17.88 -15.75
C PHE A 445 -0.44 -18.01 -14.72
N MET A 446 0.10 -16.90 -14.25
CA MET A 446 1.18 -16.87 -13.27
C MET A 446 0.60 -16.51 -11.90
N LEU A 447 0.96 -17.30 -10.88
CA LEU A 447 0.61 -17.05 -9.50
C LEU A 447 1.91 -16.87 -8.69
N PRO A 448 1.94 -15.94 -7.72
CA PRO A 448 3.01 -15.91 -6.71
C PRO A 448 3.10 -17.27 -6.01
N SER A 449 4.30 -17.72 -5.66
CA SER A 449 4.49 -18.98 -4.94
C SER A 449 3.78 -18.98 -3.57
N SER A 450 3.65 -17.82 -2.93
CA SER A 450 2.88 -17.62 -1.70
C SER A 450 1.36 -17.79 -1.87
N SER A 451 0.85 -17.71 -3.11
CA SER A 451 -0.57 -17.93 -3.40
C SER A 451 -0.94 -19.41 -3.54
N LEU A 452 0.04 -20.32 -3.61
CA LEU A 452 -0.21 -21.78 -3.63
C LEU A 452 -0.47 -22.36 -2.22
N THR A 453 -0.21 -21.58 -1.18
CA THR A 453 -0.42 -21.96 0.23
C THR A 453 -1.59 -21.22 0.89
N ALA A 454 -2.26 -20.32 0.18
CA ALA A 454 -3.51 -19.74 0.61
C ALA A 454 -4.67 -20.57 0.01
N PRO A 455 -5.60 -21.11 0.82
CA PRO A 455 -6.81 -21.74 0.30
C PRO A 455 -7.67 -20.75 -0.49
#